data_AF-A0A9D7S605-F1
#
_entry.id   AF-A0A9D7S605-F1
#
_cell.length_a   1.000
_cell.length_b   1.000
_cell.length_c   1.000
_cell.angle_alpha   90.00
_cell.angle_beta   90.00
_cell.angle_gamma   90.00
#
_symmetry.space_group_name_H-M   'P 1'
#
loop_
_entity.id
_entity.type
_entity.pdbx_description
1 polymer ?
#
loop_
_entity_poly.entity_id
_entity_poly.type
_entity_poly.pdbx_seq_one_letter_code
_entity_poly.pdbx_strand_id
1 'polypeptide(L)'
;MANISSVLDTIELRDLEDNSKLSVIVQSCTELGNSAAPGLQVGYLGYILNLEPLGVERWAYQARKAGQDVFLLEDHSWNVHADQYIRNFLVLGDPLKLRVEVKTRSRATPVTREYALPFKVEE
;
A
#
# COMPACT_ATOMS: atom_id res chain seq x y z
N MET A 1 12.43 -23.15 0.78
CA MET A 1 12.60 -22.35 2.01
C MET A 1 11.20 -22.02 2.52
N ALA A 2 11.00 -21.74 3.81
CA ALA A 2 9.69 -21.33 4.30
C ALA A 2 9.54 -19.81 4.07
N ASN A 3 8.33 -19.36 3.73
CA ASN A 3 8.04 -17.93 3.63
C ASN A 3 8.29 -17.24 4.97
N ILE A 4 9.15 -16.21 4.99
CA ILE A 4 9.41 -15.38 6.14
C ILE A 4 8.66 -14.06 5.94
N SER A 5 7.69 -13.80 6.80
CA SER A 5 7.01 -12.51 6.88
C SER A 5 7.52 -11.71 8.09
N SER A 6 7.87 -10.44 7.86
CA SER A 6 8.28 -9.51 8.92
C SER A 6 7.43 -8.25 8.85
N VAL A 7 6.93 -7.80 10.00
CA VAL A 7 6.18 -6.54 10.08
C VAL A 7 7.17 -5.38 9.94
N LEU A 8 7.00 -4.57 8.89
CA LEU A 8 7.81 -3.36 8.68
C LEU A 8 7.26 -2.18 9.49
N ASP A 9 5.94 -2.02 9.48
CA ASP A 9 5.29 -0.91 10.15
C ASP A 9 3.84 -1.26 10.50
N THR A 10 3.31 -0.56 11.50
CA THR A 10 1.91 -0.65 11.90
C THR A 10 1.40 0.76 12.13
N ILE A 11 0.52 1.22 11.24
CA ILE A 11 -0.11 2.53 11.32
C ILE A 11 -1.43 2.35 12.05
N GLU A 12 -1.57 3.00 13.19
CA GLU A 12 -2.80 2.99 13.97
C GLU A 12 -3.30 4.41 14.19
N LEU A 13 -4.50 4.70 13.69
CA LEU A 13 -5.16 5.97 13.91
C LEU A 13 -6.50 5.75 14.58
N ARG A 14 -6.70 6.43 15.71
CA ARG A 14 -7.98 6.49 16.41
C ARG A 14 -8.76 7.70 15.90
N ASP A 15 -10.02 7.47 15.55
CA ASP A 15 -10.98 8.53 15.30
C ASP A 15 -11.62 8.92 16.64
N LEU A 16 -11.61 10.20 16.99
CA LEU A 16 -12.15 10.69 18.26
C LEU A 16 -13.66 10.96 18.19
N GLU A 17 -14.22 11.07 16.97
CA GLU A 17 -15.65 11.31 16.74
C GLU A 17 -16.52 10.12 17.18
N ASP A 18 -16.12 8.90 16.84
CA ASP A 18 -16.86 7.67 17.15
C ASP A 18 -16.03 6.61 17.87
N ASN A 19 -14.81 6.99 18.28
CA ASN A 19 -13.87 6.12 18.97
C ASN A 19 -13.40 4.90 18.15
N SER A 20 -13.64 4.90 16.83
CA SER A 20 -13.18 3.85 15.93
C SER A 20 -11.66 3.90 15.69
N LYS A 21 -11.11 2.83 15.12
CA LYS A 21 -9.68 2.71 14.85
C LYS A 21 -9.45 2.20 13.43
N LEU A 22 -8.62 2.91 12.69
CA LEU A 22 -8.04 2.42 11.44
C LEU A 22 -6.65 1.87 11.74
N SER A 23 -6.44 0.60 11.42
CA SER A 23 -5.14 -0.06 11.53
C SER A 23 -4.70 -0.57 10.16
N VAL A 24 -3.48 -0.21 9.77
CA VAL A 24 -2.82 -0.73 8.58
C VAL A 24 -1.52 -1.39 9.01
N ILE A 25 -1.33 -2.65 8.59
CA ILE A 25 -0.13 -3.42 8.86
C ILE A 25 0.60 -3.61 7.55
N VAL A 26 1.86 -3.20 7.49
CA VAL A 26 2.73 -3.39 6.32
C VAL A 26 3.77 -4.43 6.68
N GLN A 27 3.86 -5.47 5.85
CA GLN A 27 4.74 -6.61 6.06
C GLN A 27 5.61 -6.84 4.83
N SER A 28 6.87 -7.19 5.05
CA SER A 28 7.75 -7.72 4.02
C SER A 28 7.60 -9.22 3.99
N CYS A 29 7.49 -9.81 2.80
CA CYS A 29 7.41 -11.25 2.60
C CYS A 29 8.53 -11.68 1.64
N THR A 30 9.23 -12.76 1.97
CA THR A 30 10.24 -13.34 1.07
C THR A 30 9.63 -14.06 -0.12
N GLU A 31 8.42 -14.60 0.04
CA GLU A 31 7.66 -15.26 -1.00
C GLU A 31 6.23 -14.72 -1.02
N LEU A 32 5.87 -13.99 -2.07
CA LEU A 32 4.55 -13.39 -2.26
C LEU A 32 4.06 -13.58 -3.70
N GLY A 33 2.77 -13.86 -3.85
CA GLY A 33 2.12 -13.92 -5.15
C GLY A 33 2.38 -15.18 -5.96
N ASN A 34 1.95 -15.14 -7.22
CA ASN A 34 2.02 -16.30 -8.13
C ASN A 34 3.45 -16.72 -8.49
N SER A 35 4.41 -15.79 -8.42
CA SER A 35 5.82 -16.06 -8.72
C SER A 35 6.66 -16.40 -7.47
N ALA A 36 6.04 -16.46 -6.28
CA ALA A 36 6.72 -16.67 -5.00
C ALA A 36 7.97 -15.77 -4.84
N ALA A 37 7.85 -14.51 -5.26
CA ALA A 37 8.95 -13.54 -5.26
C ALA A 37 8.90 -12.63 -4.02
N PRO A 38 10.02 -12.02 -3.62
CA PRO A 38 10.01 -11.03 -2.55
C PRO A 38 9.04 -9.89 -2.85
N GLY A 39 8.30 -9.43 -1.84
CA GLY A 39 7.30 -8.39 -2.01
C GLY A 39 6.83 -7.79 -0.68
N LEU A 40 5.89 -6.85 -0.77
CA LEU A 40 5.23 -6.26 0.39
C LEU A 40 3.76 -6.66 0.44
N GLN A 41 3.26 -6.94 1.63
CA GLN A 41 1.85 -7.16 1.89
C GLN A 41 1.33 -6.05 2.80
N VAL A 42 0.17 -5.48 2.45
CA VAL A 42 -0.53 -4.51 3.28
C VAL A 42 -1.88 -5.07 3.67
N GLY A 43 -2.14 -5.17 4.97
CA GLY A 43 -3.41 -5.60 5.53
C GLY A 43 -4.12 -4.45 6.23
N TYR A 44 -5.40 -4.25 5.93
CA TYR A 44 -6.27 -3.28 6.64
C TYR A 44 -7.75 -3.60 6.42
N LEU A 45 -8.60 -3.42 7.43
CA LEU A 45 -10.07 -3.58 7.33
C LEU A 45 -10.54 -4.86 6.59
N GLY A 46 -9.80 -5.97 6.68
CA GLY A 46 -10.08 -7.22 5.96
C GLY A 46 -9.61 -7.26 4.50
N TYR A 47 -9.10 -6.15 3.96
CA TYR A 47 -8.40 -6.08 2.68
C TYR A 47 -6.94 -6.53 2.84
N ILE A 48 -6.44 -7.19 1.79
CA ILE A 48 -5.04 -7.57 1.64
C ILE A 48 -4.59 -7.11 0.26
N LEU A 49 -3.56 -6.26 0.24
CA LEU A 49 -2.87 -5.84 -0.97
C LEU A 49 -1.52 -6.54 -1.02
N ASN A 50 -1.28 -7.32 -2.07
CA ASN A 50 0.02 -7.94 -2.34
C ASN A 50 0.73 -7.14 -3.42
N LEU A 51 1.90 -6.60 -3.09
CA LEU A 51 2.81 -5.95 -4.02
C LEU A 51 3.89 -6.96 -4.40
N GLU A 52 3.54 -7.76 -5.40
CA GLU A 52 4.40 -8.71 -6.07
C GLU A 52 4.80 -8.18 -7.45
N PRO A 53 5.95 -8.62 -8.01
CA PRO A 53 6.48 -8.07 -9.27
C PRO A 53 5.47 -8.01 -10.40
N LEU A 54 4.75 -9.11 -10.67
CA LEU A 54 3.79 -9.21 -11.77
C LEU A 54 2.60 -8.23 -11.62
N GLY A 55 2.06 -8.10 -10.40
CA GLY A 55 0.96 -7.18 -10.12
C GLY A 55 1.41 -5.72 -10.25
N VAL A 56 2.58 -5.42 -9.69
CA VAL A 56 3.16 -4.08 -9.73
C VAL A 56 3.55 -3.66 -11.15
N GLU A 57 4.06 -4.57 -11.98
CA GLU A 57 4.40 -4.29 -13.38
C GLU A 57 3.16 -3.82 -14.16
N ARG A 58 2.01 -4.48 -13.97
CA ARG A 58 0.76 -4.06 -14.60
C ARG A 58 0.32 -2.68 -14.14
N TRP A 59 0.40 -2.39 -12.85
CA TRP A 59 0.05 -1.05 -12.32
C TRP A 59 1.04 0.01 -12.78
N ALA A 60 2.35 -0.31 -12.84
CA ALA A 60 3.37 0.59 -13.34
C ALA A 60 3.13 0.96 -14.80
N TYR A 61 2.76 -0.02 -15.64
CA TYR A 61 2.37 0.23 -17.03
C TYR A 61 1.13 1.14 -17.12
N GLN A 62 0.10 0.90 -16.31
CA GLN A 62 -1.10 1.74 -16.27
C GLN A 62 -0.77 3.17 -15.84
N ALA A 63 0.06 3.34 -14.81
CA ALA A 63 0.53 4.62 -14.31
C ALA A 63 1.32 5.40 -15.38
N ARG A 64 2.28 4.75 -16.05
CA ARG A 64 3.05 5.31 -17.16
C ARG A 64 2.13 5.73 -18.32
N LYS A 65 1.18 4.87 -18.70
CA LYS A 65 0.20 5.17 -19.75
C LYS A 65 -0.69 6.36 -19.39
N ALA A 66 -1.00 6.54 -18.12
CA ALA A 66 -1.75 7.69 -17.61
C ALA A 66 -0.87 8.95 -17.38
N GLY A 67 0.46 8.85 -17.53
CA GLY A 67 1.40 9.93 -17.25
C GLY A 67 1.45 10.33 -15.77
N GLN A 68 1.25 9.38 -14.85
CA GLN A 68 1.20 9.62 -13.40
C GLN A 68 2.39 8.99 -12.69
N ASP A 69 3.17 9.82 -11.98
CA ASP A 69 4.27 9.34 -11.12
C ASP A 69 3.78 8.78 -9.78
N VAL A 70 2.58 9.18 -9.36
CA VAL A 70 1.90 8.67 -8.17
C VAL A 70 0.54 8.16 -8.59
N PHE A 71 0.39 6.84 -8.61
CA PHE A 71 -0.78 6.16 -9.15
C PHE A 71 -1.62 5.57 -8.03
N LEU A 72 -2.87 6.00 -7.90
CA LEU A 72 -3.79 5.48 -6.89
C LEU A 72 -4.25 4.07 -7.29
N LEU A 73 -4.05 3.10 -6.40
CA LEU A 73 -4.60 1.76 -6.53
C LEU A 73 -6.05 1.80 -6.01
N GLU A 74 -6.98 2.30 -6.83
CA GLU A 74 -8.38 2.53 -6.44
C GLU A 74 -9.06 1.28 -5.88
N ASP A 75 -8.96 0.15 -6.59
CA ASP A 75 -9.54 -1.14 -6.17
C ASP A 75 -8.89 -1.71 -4.91
N HIS A 76 -7.70 -1.23 -4.56
CA HIS A 76 -6.95 -1.60 -3.37
C HIS A 76 -6.88 -0.45 -2.38
N SER A 77 -7.86 0.44 -2.37
CA SER A 77 -7.98 1.54 -1.43
C SER A 77 -9.37 1.58 -0.85
N TRP A 78 -9.47 1.81 0.46
CA TRP A 78 -10.74 2.10 1.10
C TRP A 78 -10.97 3.61 1.11
N ASN A 79 -11.70 4.11 0.13
CA ASN A 79 -11.93 5.53 -0.11
C ASN A 79 -13.44 5.88 -0.18
N VAL A 80 -14.25 5.26 0.68
CA VAL A 80 -15.71 5.42 0.69
C VAL A 80 -16.12 6.81 1.19
N HIS A 81 -15.36 7.37 2.14
CA HIS A 81 -15.61 8.68 2.73
C HIS A 81 -14.45 9.64 2.41
N ALA A 82 -14.75 10.90 2.13
CA ALA A 82 -13.74 11.88 1.74
C ALA A 82 -12.83 12.31 2.92
N ASP A 83 -13.35 12.21 4.13
CA ASP A 83 -12.73 12.58 5.40
C ASP A 83 -12.17 11.36 6.17
N GLN A 84 -12.48 10.14 5.74
CA GLN A 84 -12.02 8.91 6.36
C GLN A 84 -11.62 7.89 5.28
N TYR A 85 -10.32 7.60 5.15
CA TYR A 85 -9.83 6.73 4.08
C TYR A 85 -8.51 6.04 4.40
N ILE A 86 -8.25 4.96 3.67
CA ILE A 86 -6.97 4.28 3.53
C ILE A 86 -6.70 4.18 2.03
N ARG A 87 -5.73 4.96 1.54
CA ARG A 87 -5.35 4.97 0.12
C ARG A 87 -3.96 4.39 -0.05
N ASN A 88 -3.84 3.51 -1.04
CA ASN A 88 -2.57 2.91 -1.42
C ASN A 88 -2.20 3.43 -2.81
N PHE A 89 -0.99 3.95 -2.94
CA PHE A 89 -0.47 4.46 -4.20
C PHE A 89 0.80 3.71 -4.58
N LEU A 90 0.95 3.46 -5.86
CA LEU A 90 2.23 3.09 -6.45
C LEU A 90 2.96 4.37 -6.86
N VAL A 91 4.12 4.62 -6.27
CA VAL A 91 5.01 5.72 -6.63
C VAL A 91 6.06 5.19 -7.58
N LEU A 92 6.04 5.68 -8.81
CA LEU A 92 7.04 5.40 -9.83
C LEU A 92 8.35 6.11 -9.49
N GLY A 93 9.46 5.41 -9.70
CA GLY A 93 10.81 5.89 -9.42
C GLY A 93 11.80 4.72 -9.32
N ASP A 94 13.07 5.03 -9.05
CA ASP A 94 14.08 4.03 -8.72
C ASP A 94 14.64 4.34 -7.32
N PRO A 95 14.23 3.60 -6.26
CA PRO A 95 13.35 2.43 -6.29
C PRO A 95 11.86 2.80 -6.38
N LEU A 96 11.05 1.86 -6.90
CA LEU A 96 9.60 1.91 -6.80
C LEU A 96 9.19 1.90 -5.32
N LYS A 97 8.11 2.61 -4.99
CA LYS A 97 7.60 2.65 -3.62
C LYS A 97 6.11 2.42 -3.56
N LEU A 98 5.67 1.79 -2.49
CA LEU A 98 4.30 1.86 -2.02
C LEU A 98 4.16 3.09 -1.12
N ARG A 99 3.18 3.94 -1.39
CA ARG A 99 2.75 4.99 -0.45
C ARG A 99 1.39 4.61 0.14
N VAL A 100 1.30 4.61 1.46
CA VAL A 100 0.07 4.40 2.22
C VAL A 100 -0.34 5.72 2.87
N GLU A 101 -1.57 6.15 2.61
CA GLU A 101 -2.17 7.32 3.22
C GLU A 101 -3.38 6.93 4.06
N VAL A 102 -3.34 7.24 5.35
CA VAL A 102 -4.44 6.96 6.29
C VAL A 102 -4.97 8.27 6.86
N LYS A 103 -6.28 8.48 6.75
CA LYS A 103 -6.95 9.66 7.30
C LYS A 103 -8.16 9.23 8.14
N THR A 104 -8.29 9.85 9.30
CA THR A 104 -9.50 9.80 10.13
C THR A 104 -10.14 11.18 10.19
N ARG A 105 -11.42 11.25 10.54
CA ARG A 105 -12.18 12.52 10.59
C ARG A 105 -11.59 13.50 11.60
N SER A 106 -11.14 12.99 12.75
CA SER A 106 -10.48 13.80 13.77
C SER A 106 -9.09 14.32 13.39
N ARG A 107 -8.49 13.90 12.27
CA ARG A 107 -7.20 14.43 11.80
C ARG A 107 -7.36 15.24 10.52
N ALA A 108 -6.97 16.51 10.61
CA ALA A 108 -6.97 17.41 9.46
C ALA A 108 -6.05 16.93 8.32
N THR A 109 -4.86 16.42 8.68
CA THR A 109 -3.85 15.94 7.71
C THR A 109 -3.74 14.41 7.73
N PRO A 110 -3.70 13.75 6.56
CA PRO A 110 -3.47 12.31 6.48
C PRO A 110 -2.08 11.94 7.00
N VAL A 111 -1.94 10.73 7.53
CA VAL A 111 -0.64 10.11 7.78
C VAL A 111 -0.19 9.40 6.52
N THR A 112 0.92 9.86 5.95
CA THR A 112 1.52 9.28 4.75
C THR A 112 2.80 8.54 5.13
N ARG A 113 2.92 7.29 4.67
CA ARG A 113 4.13 6.47 4.80
C ARG A 113 4.53 5.92 3.45
N GLU A 114 5.83 5.82 3.19
CA GLU A 114 6.37 5.23 1.97
C GLU A 114 7.27 4.05 2.30
N TYR A 115 7.17 2.99 1.50
CA TYR A 115 7.95 1.76 1.64
C TYR A 115 8.54 1.41 0.28
N ALA A 116 9.86 1.25 0.21
CA ALA A 116 10.53 0.82 -1.02
C ALA A 116 10.16 -0.64 -1.32
N LEU A 117 9.87 -0.94 -2.59
CA LEU A 117 9.63 -2.30 -3.04
C LEU A 117 10.97 -3.05 -3.17
N PRO A 118 11.02 -4.34 -2.78
CA PRO A 118 12.26 -5.12 -2.79
C PRO A 118 12.66 -5.65 -4.19
N PHE A 119 12.09 -5.09 -5.25
CA PHE A 119 12.30 -5.49 -6.64
C PHE A 119 12.19 -4.29 -7.58
N LYS A 120 12.64 -4.50 -8.82
CA LYS A 120 12.42 -3.59 -9.94
C LYS A 120 11.43 -4.24 -10.91
N VAL A 121 10.68 -3.41 -11.63
CA VAL A 121 9.86 -3.85 -12.77
C VAL A 121 10.51 -3.31 -14.05
N GLU A 122 10.41 -4.07 -15.13
CA GLU A 122 10.97 -3.65 -16.42
C GLU A 122 10.23 -2.41 -16.97
N GLU A 123 10.94 -1.62 -17.78
CA GLU A 123 10.42 -0.38 -18.38
C GLU A 123 9.54 -0.62 -19.60
#